data_AF-A0A1B6JMQ7-F1
#
_entry.id   AF-A0A1B6JMQ7-F1
#
_cell.length_a   1.000
_cell.length_b   1.000
_cell.length_c   1.000
_cell.angle_alpha   90.00
_cell.angle_beta   90.00
_cell.angle_gamma   90.00
#
_symmetry.space_group_name_H-M   'P 1'
#
loop_
_entity.id
_entity.type
_entity.pdbx_description
1 polymer ?
#
loop_
_entity_poly.entity_id
_entity_poly.type
_entity_poly.pdbx_seq_one_letter_code
_entity_poly.pdbx_strand_id
1 'polypeptide(L)'
;MTEQVVREWLADYSALSPAEVHTFAVTVHHNKEVIAAIYSVLEERHKYQTLIDPVCTALFGFYRSREEDLQRFTLFFLPTLIYVYLNAVAHSESKSCRGVEALLVGIYNLEVVDDKGQPREISFRLPSLAQASIYHEPMSLAPASLTEAALRRLEECNTKLVRWGPLAQVDRILAQNRLTVMTALLYVYNRNISVLPKTALEFLCKVTSKLVTQGFSKANKRVSYGTEVPRVLPRIPVSSQLLQQLLHSVYYAMYNDYGYMAVQAVEDIHQRACYQCYTELLLVTNSIKNSSHFVHSGQTSDAPMGISMAISPATAT
;
A
#
# COMPACT_ATOMS: atom_id res chain seq x y z
N MET A 1 -22.59 3.93 -19.45
CA MET A 1 -21.24 4.51 -19.67
C MET A 1 -20.17 3.59 -19.10
N THR A 2 -20.06 3.41 -17.78
CA THR A 2 -19.04 2.53 -17.13
C THR A 2 -18.94 1.12 -17.75
N GLU A 3 -20.07 0.43 -17.93
CA GLU A 3 -20.05 -0.93 -18.52
C GLU A 3 -19.54 -0.96 -19.95
N GLN A 4 -19.86 0.07 -20.74
CA GLN A 4 -19.43 0.16 -22.13
C GLN A 4 -17.92 0.38 -22.22
N VAL A 5 -17.39 1.34 -21.44
CA VAL A 5 -15.95 1.61 -21.39
C VAL A 5 -15.16 0.36 -20.99
N VAL A 6 -15.64 -0.39 -19.99
CA VAL A 6 -14.97 -1.62 -19.55
C VAL A 6 -15.07 -2.72 -20.60
N ARG A 7 -16.20 -2.86 -21.30
CA ARG A 7 -16.34 -3.86 -22.37
C ARG A 7 -15.47 -3.55 -23.58
N GLU A 8 -15.37 -2.28 -23.97
CA GLU A 8 -14.48 -1.83 -25.03
C GLU A 8 -13.02 -2.09 -24.64
N TRP A 9 -12.61 -1.70 -23.44
CA TRP A 9 -11.26 -1.98 -22.92
C TRP A 9 -10.92 -3.49 -22.89
N LEU A 10 -11.86 -4.33 -22.45
CA LEU A 10 -11.68 -5.79 -22.47
C LEU A 10 -11.57 -6.33 -23.90
N ALA A 11 -12.37 -5.81 -24.84
CA ALA A 11 -12.34 -6.20 -26.23
C ALA A 11 -11.00 -5.79 -26.88
N ASP A 12 -10.56 -4.56 -26.66
CA ASP A 12 -9.28 -4.04 -27.13
C ASP A 12 -8.13 -4.92 -26.63
N TYR A 13 -8.11 -5.22 -25.33
CA TYR A 13 -7.09 -6.10 -24.76
C TYR A 13 -7.12 -7.52 -25.38
N SER A 14 -8.31 -8.09 -25.58
CA SER A 14 -8.45 -9.42 -26.16
C SER A 14 -8.02 -9.50 -27.63
N ALA A 15 -8.02 -8.36 -28.34
CA ALA A 15 -7.63 -8.24 -29.74
C ALA A 15 -6.14 -7.94 -29.95
N LEU A 16 -5.38 -7.66 -28.88
CA LEU A 16 -3.96 -7.29 -28.99
C LEU A 16 -3.10 -8.42 -29.55
N SER A 17 -2.26 -8.08 -30.52
CA SER A 17 -1.12 -8.91 -30.91
C SER A 17 0.06 -8.73 -29.94
N PRO A 18 1.01 -9.69 -29.86
CA PRO A 18 2.19 -9.57 -29.00
C PRO A 18 3.04 -8.32 -29.26
N ALA A 19 3.03 -7.79 -30.49
CA ALA A 19 3.77 -6.59 -30.87
C ALA A 19 3.13 -5.29 -30.35
N GLU A 20 1.83 -5.31 -30.05
CA GLU A 20 1.06 -4.12 -29.62
C GLU A 20 0.99 -3.98 -28.10
N VAL A 21 1.36 -5.02 -27.35
CA VAL A 21 1.26 -5.06 -25.88
C VAL A 21 1.98 -3.90 -25.22
N HIS A 22 3.21 -3.59 -25.66
CA HIS A 22 3.98 -2.49 -25.09
C HIS A 22 3.32 -1.12 -25.35
N THR A 23 2.86 -0.88 -26.58
CA THR A 23 2.14 0.36 -26.94
C THR A 23 0.85 0.51 -26.15
N PHE A 24 0.11 -0.59 -25.95
CA PHE A 24 -1.08 -0.61 -25.11
C PHE A 24 -0.76 -0.32 -23.64
N ALA A 25 0.33 -0.89 -23.12
CA ALA A 25 0.76 -0.68 -21.73
C ALA A 25 1.04 0.80 -21.41
N VAL A 26 1.68 1.51 -22.33
CA VAL A 26 1.98 2.94 -22.15
C VAL A 26 0.71 3.80 -22.22
N THR A 27 -0.24 3.45 -23.10
CA THR A 27 -1.46 4.23 -23.31
C THR A 27 -2.49 4.03 -22.19
N VAL A 28 -2.65 2.80 -21.68
CA VAL A 28 -3.68 2.47 -20.68
C VAL A 28 -3.49 3.22 -19.36
N HIS A 29 -2.25 3.50 -18.96
CA HIS A 29 -1.93 4.30 -17.76
C HIS A 29 -2.48 5.72 -17.78
N HIS A 30 -2.62 6.29 -18.97
CA HIS A 30 -3.08 7.66 -19.15
C HIS A 30 -4.59 7.74 -19.38
N ASN A 31 -5.25 6.59 -19.55
CA ASN A 31 -6.69 6.53 -19.80
C ASN A 31 -7.50 6.65 -18.50
N LYS A 32 -7.75 7.89 -18.09
CA LYS A 32 -8.51 8.23 -16.88
C LYS A 32 -9.92 7.65 -16.88
N GLU A 33 -10.54 7.50 -18.05
CA GLU A 33 -11.91 6.96 -18.16
C GLU A 33 -11.93 5.48 -17.82
N VAL A 34 -11.00 4.69 -18.36
CA VAL A 34 -10.85 3.27 -18.04
C VAL A 34 -10.51 3.08 -16.56
N ILE A 35 -9.55 3.86 -16.04
CA ILE A 35 -9.18 3.81 -14.62
C ILE A 35 -10.38 4.06 -13.72
N ALA A 36 -11.13 5.15 -13.96
CA ALA A 36 -12.32 5.48 -13.19
C ALA A 36 -13.40 4.40 -13.31
N ALA A 37 -13.59 3.85 -14.50
CA ALA A 37 -14.57 2.80 -14.75
C ALA A 37 -14.22 1.50 -14.01
N ILE A 38 -12.94 1.09 -13.99
CA ILE A 38 -12.47 -0.08 -13.23
C ILE A 38 -12.69 0.15 -11.73
N TYR A 39 -12.36 1.33 -11.20
CA TYR A 39 -12.65 1.64 -9.79
C TYR A 39 -14.15 1.56 -9.48
N SER A 40 -15.02 2.11 -10.35
CA SER A 40 -16.47 1.99 -10.18
C SER A 40 -16.95 0.54 -10.21
N VAL A 41 -16.41 -0.30 -11.11
CA VAL A 41 -16.73 -1.73 -11.15
C VAL A 41 -16.36 -2.42 -9.84
N LEU A 42 -15.16 -2.16 -9.31
CA LEU A 42 -14.68 -2.76 -8.06
C LEU A 42 -15.46 -2.27 -6.83
N GLU A 43 -15.75 -0.96 -6.72
CA GLU A 43 -16.49 -0.40 -5.58
C GLU A 43 -17.98 -0.78 -5.61
N GLU A 44 -18.63 -0.75 -6.78
CA GLU A 44 -20.05 -1.08 -6.98
C GLU A 44 -20.25 -2.54 -7.40
N ARG A 45 -19.52 -3.48 -6.77
CA ARG A 45 -19.49 -4.91 -7.15
C ARG A 45 -20.88 -5.55 -7.35
N HIS A 46 -21.87 -5.14 -6.56
CA HIS A 46 -23.22 -5.69 -6.60
C HIS A 46 -23.99 -5.30 -7.87
N LYS A 47 -23.64 -4.15 -8.46
CA LYS A 47 -24.23 -3.63 -9.69
C LYS A 47 -23.57 -4.23 -10.92
N TYR A 48 -22.25 -4.39 -10.88
CA TYR A 48 -21.45 -4.85 -12.02
C TYR A 48 -20.96 -6.30 -11.90
N GLN A 49 -21.75 -7.19 -11.30
CA GLN A 49 -21.33 -8.57 -10.98
C GLN A 49 -20.76 -9.33 -12.18
N THR A 50 -21.33 -9.13 -13.38
CA THR A 50 -20.91 -9.80 -14.62
C THR A 50 -19.57 -9.31 -15.16
N LEU A 51 -19.10 -8.12 -14.74
CA LEU A 51 -17.84 -7.53 -15.19
C LEU A 51 -16.68 -7.78 -14.23
N ILE A 52 -16.94 -8.17 -12.98
CA ILE A 52 -15.89 -8.39 -11.97
C ILE A 52 -14.90 -9.47 -12.42
N ASP A 53 -15.39 -10.64 -12.81
CA ASP A 53 -14.53 -11.77 -13.18
C ASP A 53 -13.71 -11.49 -14.46
N PRO A 54 -14.28 -10.93 -15.56
CA PRO A 54 -13.51 -10.51 -16.72
C PRO A 54 -12.44 -9.47 -16.41
N VAL A 55 -12.78 -8.44 -15.60
CA VAL A 55 -11.82 -7.41 -15.18
C VAL A 55 -10.68 -8.03 -14.36
N CYS A 56 -10.99 -8.88 -13.39
CA CYS A 56 -9.97 -9.55 -12.58
C CYS A 56 -9.07 -10.45 -13.45
N THR A 57 -9.64 -11.14 -14.43
CA THR A 57 -8.90 -11.99 -15.38
C THR A 57 -7.95 -11.16 -16.24
N ALA A 58 -8.42 -10.02 -16.77
CA ALA A 58 -7.60 -9.10 -17.56
C ALA A 58 -6.44 -8.53 -16.72
N LEU A 59 -6.74 -8.03 -15.52
CA LEU A 59 -5.72 -7.51 -14.58
C LEU A 59 -4.69 -8.58 -14.18
N PHE A 60 -5.11 -9.83 -14.03
CA PHE A 60 -4.17 -10.93 -13.80
C PHE A 60 -3.30 -11.20 -15.03
N GLY A 61 -3.89 -11.18 -16.23
CA GLY A 61 -3.16 -11.28 -17.50
C GLY A 61 -2.09 -10.19 -17.64
N PHE A 62 -2.44 -8.95 -17.28
CA PHE A 62 -1.51 -7.81 -17.26
C PHE A 62 -0.34 -8.08 -16.32
N TYR A 63 -0.63 -8.52 -15.10
CA TYR A 63 0.42 -8.80 -14.12
C TYR A 63 1.35 -9.95 -14.55
N ARG A 64 0.77 -10.98 -15.18
CA ARG A 64 1.48 -12.16 -15.67
C ARG A 64 2.36 -11.88 -16.90
N SER A 65 2.05 -10.83 -17.67
CA SER A 65 2.79 -10.47 -18.89
C SER A 65 4.27 -10.10 -18.64
N ARG A 66 4.61 -9.71 -17.40
CA ARG A 66 5.93 -9.19 -17.00
C ARG A 66 6.35 -7.88 -17.67
N GLU A 67 5.43 -7.20 -18.37
CA GLU A 67 5.60 -5.79 -18.75
C GLU A 67 5.42 -4.92 -17.51
N GLU A 68 6.43 -4.12 -17.17
CA GLU A 68 6.45 -3.33 -15.94
C GLU A 68 5.25 -2.38 -15.85
N ASP A 69 4.87 -1.77 -16.96
CA ASP A 69 3.75 -0.85 -17.00
C ASP A 69 2.42 -1.58 -16.77
N LEU A 70 2.19 -2.75 -17.37
CA LEU A 70 0.98 -3.52 -17.11
C LEU A 70 0.92 -4.03 -15.67
N GLN A 71 2.05 -4.41 -15.08
CA GLN A 71 2.14 -4.77 -13.67
C GLN A 71 1.77 -3.58 -12.77
N ARG A 72 2.35 -2.41 -13.02
CA ARG A 72 2.03 -1.16 -12.30
C ARG A 72 0.55 -0.78 -12.45
N PHE A 73 -0.04 -0.98 -13.62
CA PHE A 73 -1.45 -0.71 -13.86
C PHE A 73 -2.34 -1.59 -12.98
N THR A 74 -2.02 -2.88 -12.85
CA THR A 74 -2.75 -3.76 -11.91
C THR A 74 -2.52 -3.36 -10.45
N LEU A 75 -1.29 -2.98 -10.06
CA LEU A 75 -0.99 -2.53 -8.70
C LEU A 75 -1.77 -1.28 -8.29
N PHE A 76 -2.14 -0.42 -9.23
CA PHE A 76 -2.98 0.77 -8.98
C PHE A 76 -4.28 0.43 -8.24
N PHE A 77 -4.91 -0.69 -8.60
CA PHE A 77 -6.18 -1.14 -8.01
C PHE A 77 -6.01 -1.99 -6.74
N LEU A 78 -4.77 -2.34 -6.37
CA LEU A 78 -4.50 -3.32 -5.31
C LEU A 78 -5.08 -2.95 -3.94
N PRO A 79 -4.94 -1.70 -3.42
CA PRO A 79 -5.56 -1.35 -2.15
C PRO A 79 -7.08 -1.52 -2.17
N THR A 80 -7.73 -1.16 -3.28
CA THR A 80 -9.18 -1.33 -3.47
C THR A 80 -9.57 -2.79 -3.55
N LEU A 81 -8.82 -3.63 -4.28
CA LEU A 81 -9.06 -5.08 -4.35
C LEU A 81 -8.97 -5.74 -2.97
N ILE A 82 -7.97 -5.36 -2.18
CA ILE A 82 -7.80 -5.84 -0.79
C ILE A 82 -9.03 -5.47 0.05
N TYR A 83 -9.48 -4.21 -0.03
CA TYR A 83 -10.67 -3.77 0.71
C TYR A 83 -11.94 -4.48 0.24
N VAL A 84 -12.16 -4.61 -1.07
CA VAL A 84 -13.34 -5.31 -1.64
C VAL A 84 -13.39 -6.75 -1.13
N TYR A 85 -12.27 -7.46 -1.16
CA TYR A 85 -12.16 -8.81 -0.63
C TYR A 85 -12.46 -8.88 0.87
N LEU A 86 -11.74 -8.09 1.69
CA LEU A 86 -11.91 -8.11 3.15
C LEU A 86 -13.32 -7.68 3.58
N ASN A 87 -13.91 -6.72 2.86
CA ASN A 87 -15.28 -6.28 3.09
C ASN A 87 -16.30 -7.37 2.77
N ALA A 88 -16.14 -8.08 1.64
CA ALA A 88 -17.01 -9.21 1.30
C ALA A 88 -16.90 -10.35 2.33
N VAL A 89 -15.68 -10.63 2.80
CA VAL A 89 -15.44 -11.61 3.85
C VAL A 89 -16.11 -11.20 5.17
N ALA A 90 -16.07 -9.92 5.55
CA ALA A 90 -16.77 -9.41 6.74
C ALA A 90 -18.29 -9.54 6.64
N HIS A 91 -18.86 -9.45 5.44
CA HIS A 91 -20.29 -9.67 5.17
C HIS A 91 -20.66 -11.15 4.96
N SER A 92 -19.71 -12.08 5.10
CA SER A 92 -19.91 -13.51 4.78
C SER A 92 -20.31 -13.79 3.32
N GLU A 93 -19.93 -12.89 2.41
CA GLU A 93 -20.22 -12.95 0.97
C GLU A 93 -19.00 -13.41 0.15
N SER A 94 -18.10 -14.23 0.70
CA SER A 94 -16.86 -14.63 0.01
C SER A 94 -17.10 -15.26 -1.37
N LYS A 95 -18.25 -15.92 -1.57
CA LYS A 95 -18.64 -16.53 -2.85
C LYS A 95 -18.79 -15.50 -3.99
N SER A 96 -19.16 -14.25 -3.69
CA SER A 96 -19.38 -13.20 -4.69
C SER A 96 -18.08 -12.52 -5.14
N CYS A 97 -16.95 -12.81 -4.46
CA CYS A 97 -15.65 -12.17 -4.71
C CYS A 97 -14.55 -13.17 -5.14
N ARG A 98 -14.93 -14.28 -5.79
CA ARG A 98 -13.99 -15.32 -6.22
C ARG A 98 -12.98 -14.83 -7.25
N GLY A 99 -13.38 -14.00 -8.22
CA GLY A 99 -12.46 -13.40 -9.18
C GLY A 99 -11.41 -12.51 -8.51
N VAL A 100 -11.83 -11.71 -7.53
CA VAL A 100 -10.92 -10.86 -6.74
C VAL A 100 -9.96 -11.72 -5.90
N GLU A 101 -10.47 -12.76 -5.23
CA GLU A 101 -9.64 -13.69 -4.46
C GLU A 101 -8.58 -14.37 -5.35
N ALA A 102 -8.99 -14.88 -6.52
CA ALA A 102 -8.08 -15.52 -7.47
C ALA A 102 -7.01 -14.55 -8.00
N LEU A 103 -7.37 -13.29 -8.29
CA LEU A 103 -6.42 -12.26 -8.68
C LEU A 103 -5.40 -11.98 -7.57
N LEU A 104 -5.85 -11.80 -6.32
CA LEU A 104 -4.97 -11.53 -5.18
C LEU A 104 -4.01 -12.70 -4.91
N VAL A 105 -4.49 -13.95 -4.96
CA VAL A 105 -3.64 -15.15 -4.86
C VAL A 105 -2.64 -15.22 -6.01
N GLY A 106 -3.08 -14.93 -7.23
CA GLY A 106 -2.23 -14.95 -8.42
C GLY A 106 -1.09 -13.95 -8.33
N ILE A 107 -1.37 -12.70 -7.96
CA ILE A 107 -0.35 -11.66 -7.76
C ILE A 107 0.59 -12.07 -6.62
N TYR A 108 0.05 -12.54 -5.49
CA TYR A 108 0.85 -12.96 -4.36
C TYR A 108 1.85 -14.07 -4.73
N ASN A 109 1.37 -15.12 -5.39
CA ASN A 109 2.20 -16.26 -5.77
C ASN A 109 3.29 -15.91 -6.79
N LEU A 110 3.05 -14.91 -7.65
CA LEU A 110 4.06 -14.38 -8.57
C LEU A 110 5.13 -13.55 -7.85
N GLU A 111 4.79 -12.87 -6.75
CA GLU A 111 5.73 -12.00 -6.02
C GLU A 111 6.59 -12.71 -4.98
N VAL A 112 6.10 -13.82 -4.41
CA VAL A 112 6.83 -14.60 -3.40
C VAL A 112 7.89 -15.53 -4.00
N VAL A 113 7.91 -15.71 -5.31
CA VAL A 113 8.94 -16.49 -6.02
C VAL A 113 9.81 -15.57 -6.88
N ASP A 114 11.05 -15.97 -7.10
CA ASP A 114 11.95 -15.32 -8.05
C ASP A 114 11.78 -15.88 -9.48
N ASP A 115 12.55 -15.35 -10.43
CA ASP A 115 12.55 -15.81 -11.83
C ASP A 115 12.96 -17.28 -12.01
N LYS A 116 13.59 -17.88 -10.99
CA LYS A 116 14.02 -19.28 -10.95
C LYS A 116 13.05 -20.17 -10.15
N GLY A 117 11.92 -19.62 -9.70
CA GLY A 117 10.92 -20.31 -8.90
C GLY A 117 11.35 -20.57 -7.45
N GLN A 118 12.43 -19.94 -6.97
CA GLN A 118 12.87 -20.03 -5.59
C GLN A 118 12.14 -19.02 -4.71
N PRO A 119 11.93 -19.31 -3.41
CA PRO A 119 11.33 -18.36 -2.49
C PRO A 119 12.14 -17.07 -2.41
N ARG A 120 11.47 -15.94 -2.64
CA ARG A 120 12.09 -14.62 -2.62
C ARG A 120 12.31 -14.18 -1.17
N GLU A 121 13.55 -13.80 -0.86
CA GLU A 121 13.93 -13.19 0.42
C GLU A 121 14.51 -11.80 0.15
N ILE A 122 14.01 -10.80 0.88
CA ILE A 122 14.55 -9.44 0.84
C ILE A 122 15.30 -9.23 2.14
N SER A 123 16.58 -8.89 2.06
CA SER A 123 17.37 -8.61 3.25
C SER A 123 18.16 -7.31 3.10
N PHE A 124 18.28 -6.57 4.19
CA PHE A 124 19.15 -5.40 4.24
C PHE A 124 19.92 -5.37 5.57
N ARG A 125 21.04 -4.66 5.53
CA ARG A 125 21.94 -4.48 6.65
C ARG A 125 21.60 -3.19 7.39
N LEU A 126 21.50 -3.23 8.72
CA LEU A 126 21.38 -2.00 9.50
C LEU A 126 22.68 -1.19 9.42
N PRO A 127 22.63 0.12 9.08
CA PRO A 127 23.82 0.97 9.11
C PRO A 127 24.42 1.07 10.51
N SER A 128 25.74 1.23 10.60
CA SER A 128 26.46 1.45 11.86
C SER A 128 27.39 2.66 11.76
N LEU A 129 27.34 3.55 12.74
CA LEU A 129 28.25 4.71 12.83
C LEU A 129 29.72 4.30 13.08
N ALA A 130 29.96 3.08 13.55
CA ALA A 130 31.29 2.53 13.73
C ALA A 130 31.94 2.08 12.40
N GLN A 131 31.16 2.01 11.32
CA GLN A 131 31.65 1.71 9.98
C GLN A 131 31.67 2.99 9.15
N ALA A 132 32.73 3.18 8.37
CA ALA A 132 32.79 4.26 7.40
C ALA A 132 31.65 4.12 6.37
N SER A 133 31.05 5.25 6.02
CA SER A 133 29.98 5.34 5.05
C SER A 133 30.26 6.46 4.06
N ILE A 134 29.45 6.56 3.01
CA ILE A 134 29.53 7.68 2.07
C ILE A 134 29.23 9.05 2.73
N TYR A 135 28.69 9.06 3.96
CA TYR A 135 28.31 10.28 4.68
C TYR A 135 29.25 10.65 5.82
N HIS A 136 30.03 9.72 6.36
CA HIS A 136 30.86 9.98 7.54
C HIS A 136 32.03 9.01 7.68
N GLU A 137 33.06 9.51 8.35
CA GLU A 137 34.20 8.72 8.82
C GLU A 137 34.08 8.47 10.34
N PRO A 138 34.25 7.23 10.86
CA PRO A 138 34.04 6.92 12.27
C PRO A 138 34.96 7.73 13.20
N MET A 139 36.17 8.08 12.73
CA MET A 139 37.12 8.90 13.49
C MET A 139 36.59 10.31 13.78
N SER A 140 35.74 10.86 12.91
CA SER A 140 35.08 12.15 13.13
C SER A 140 34.10 12.13 14.32
N LEU A 141 33.69 10.94 14.76
CA LEU A 141 32.70 10.74 15.83
C LEU A 141 33.36 10.24 17.14
N ALA A 142 34.69 10.32 17.25
CA ALA A 142 35.39 9.95 18.47
C ALA A 142 34.96 10.85 19.65
N PRO A 143 34.62 10.29 20.83
CA PRO A 143 34.86 8.91 21.29
C PRO A 143 33.70 7.91 21.11
N ALA A 144 32.55 8.30 20.55
CA ALA A 144 31.33 7.47 20.52
C ALA A 144 31.41 6.24 19.58
N SER A 145 32.30 6.27 18.59
CA SER A 145 32.49 5.22 17.57
C SER A 145 33.51 4.14 17.96
N LEU A 146 34.36 4.39 18.96
CA LEU A 146 35.49 3.52 19.36
C LEU A 146 35.27 2.89 20.75
N THR A 147 34.03 2.48 21.04
CA THR A 147 33.67 1.78 22.28
C THR A 147 33.42 0.29 22.00
N GLU A 148 33.59 -0.57 23.01
CA GLU A 148 33.23 -1.99 22.92
C GLU A 148 31.76 -2.18 22.50
N ALA A 149 30.86 -1.33 23.01
CA ALA A 149 29.46 -1.32 22.59
C ALA A 149 29.29 -0.99 21.10
N ALA A 150 30.10 -0.07 20.55
CA ALA A 150 30.08 0.26 19.14
C ALA A 150 30.60 -0.88 18.26
N LEU A 151 31.63 -1.60 18.71
CA LEU A 151 32.15 -2.80 18.04
C LEU A 151 31.12 -3.94 18.05
N ARG A 152 30.49 -4.22 19.20
CA ARG A 152 29.41 -5.23 19.28
C ARG A 152 28.24 -4.91 18.35
N ARG A 153 27.79 -3.66 18.32
CA ARG A 153 26.75 -3.23 17.36
C ARG A 153 27.20 -3.40 15.92
N LEU A 154 28.46 -3.12 15.60
CA LEU A 154 29.00 -3.31 14.26
C LEU A 154 28.95 -4.79 13.84
N GLU A 155 29.36 -5.71 14.73
CA GLU A 155 29.25 -7.15 14.50
C GLU A 155 27.79 -7.58 14.30
N GLU A 156 26.88 -7.11 15.16
CA GLU A 156 25.45 -7.40 15.04
C GLU A 156 24.86 -6.87 13.72
N CYS A 157 25.17 -5.63 13.35
CA CYS A 157 24.76 -5.03 12.09
C CYS A 157 25.26 -5.85 10.89
N ASN A 158 26.47 -6.39 10.94
CA ASN A 158 27.06 -7.17 9.84
C ASN A 158 26.54 -8.60 9.74
N THR A 159 26.17 -9.22 10.86
CA THR A 159 25.81 -10.65 10.92
C THR A 159 24.30 -10.88 10.95
N LYS A 160 23.52 -9.96 11.53
CA LYS A 160 22.06 -10.07 11.68
C LYS A 160 21.35 -9.16 10.69
N LEU A 161 21.24 -9.63 9.44
CA LEU A 161 20.47 -8.94 8.43
C LEU A 161 18.99 -8.88 8.80
N VAL A 162 18.36 -7.74 8.58
CA VAL A 162 16.90 -7.62 8.64
C VAL A 162 16.35 -8.29 7.40
N ARG A 163 15.45 -9.25 7.58
CA ARG A 163 14.91 -10.09 6.51
C ARG A 163 13.39 -9.94 6.42
N TRP A 164 12.90 -9.95 5.20
CA TRP A 164 11.49 -10.07 4.87
C TRP A 164 11.33 -11.27 3.93
N GLY A 165 10.47 -12.21 4.34
CA GLY A 165 10.39 -13.52 3.71
C GLY A 165 11.46 -14.50 4.24
N PRO A 166 11.59 -15.68 3.60
CA PRO A 166 10.79 -16.16 2.48
C PRO A 166 9.34 -16.44 2.87
N LEU A 167 8.39 -16.04 2.02
CA LEU A 167 6.97 -16.35 2.17
C LEU A 167 6.62 -17.56 1.29
N ALA A 168 5.81 -18.47 1.81
CA ALA A 168 5.36 -19.64 1.05
C ALA A 168 4.23 -19.29 0.08
N GLN A 169 4.21 -19.93 -1.09
CA GLN A 169 3.07 -19.86 -1.99
C GLN A 169 1.80 -20.42 -1.33
N VAL A 170 0.66 -19.92 -1.78
CA VAL A 170 -0.65 -20.23 -1.20
C VAL A 170 -1.62 -20.59 -2.32
N ASP A 171 -2.32 -21.71 -2.17
CA ASP A 171 -3.35 -22.12 -3.13
C ASP A 171 -4.67 -21.35 -2.94
N ARG A 172 -5.01 -21.03 -1.68
CA ARG A 172 -6.30 -20.42 -1.29
C ARG A 172 -6.17 -19.48 -0.11
N ILE A 173 -7.01 -18.44 -0.09
CA ILE A 173 -7.05 -17.52 1.04
C ILE A 173 -7.96 -18.08 2.14
N LEU A 174 -7.36 -18.32 3.30
CA LEU A 174 -7.99 -18.83 4.52
C LEU A 174 -8.02 -17.74 5.59
N ALA A 175 -8.87 -17.90 6.60
CA ALA A 175 -8.94 -16.96 7.72
C ALA A 175 -7.59 -16.73 8.42
N GLN A 176 -6.73 -17.75 8.44
CA GLN A 176 -5.41 -17.73 9.09
C GLN A 176 -4.34 -16.98 8.27
N ASN A 177 -4.34 -17.12 6.94
CA ASN A 177 -3.29 -16.54 6.09
C ASN A 177 -3.72 -15.22 5.42
N ARG A 178 -5.03 -14.89 5.38
CA ARG A 178 -5.56 -13.74 4.62
C ARG A 178 -4.83 -12.44 4.94
N LEU A 179 -4.62 -12.12 6.21
CA LEU A 179 -4.00 -10.86 6.60
C LEU A 179 -2.50 -10.84 6.25
N THR A 180 -1.82 -11.99 6.31
CA THR A 180 -0.43 -12.13 5.87
C THR A 180 -0.31 -11.91 4.36
N VAL A 181 -1.20 -12.51 3.58
CA VAL A 181 -1.26 -12.32 2.12
C VAL A 181 -1.52 -10.85 1.77
N MET A 182 -2.54 -10.22 2.37
CA MET A 182 -2.84 -8.80 2.14
C MET A 182 -1.68 -7.88 2.54
N THR A 183 -0.98 -8.21 3.63
CA THR A 183 0.20 -7.44 4.08
C THR A 183 1.33 -7.53 3.06
N ALA A 184 1.60 -8.73 2.53
CA ALA A 184 2.62 -8.93 1.51
C ALA A 184 2.29 -8.21 0.20
N LEU A 185 1.03 -8.24 -0.22
CA LEU A 185 0.56 -7.50 -1.38
C LEU A 185 0.70 -5.98 -1.22
N LEU A 186 0.33 -5.42 -0.06
CA LEU A 186 0.57 -4.00 0.20
C LEU A 186 2.06 -3.65 0.27
N TYR A 187 2.90 -4.56 0.76
CA TYR A 187 4.34 -4.36 0.71
C TYR A 187 4.86 -4.24 -0.74
N VAL A 188 4.36 -5.07 -1.66
CA VAL A 188 4.67 -4.96 -3.10
C VAL A 188 4.17 -3.64 -3.69
N TYR A 189 2.97 -3.20 -3.32
CA TYR A 189 2.45 -1.88 -3.70
C TYR A 189 3.37 -0.75 -3.22
N ASN A 190 3.80 -0.78 -1.95
CA ASN A 190 4.67 0.22 -1.35
C ASN A 190 6.03 0.35 -2.04
N ARG A 191 6.56 -0.75 -2.60
CA ARG A 191 7.79 -0.71 -3.39
C ARG A 191 7.66 0.06 -4.71
N ASN A 192 6.44 0.17 -5.23
CA ASN A 192 6.15 0.84 -6.49
C ASN A 192 5.44 2.19 -6.30
N ILE A 193 5.13 2.60 -5.06
CA ILE A 193 4.26 3.75 -4.79
C ILE A 193 4.74 5.06 -5.42
N SER A 194 6.04 5.25 -5.57
CA SER A 194 6.62 6.46 -6.15
C SER A 194 6.48 6.58 -7.66
N VAL A 195 6.32 5.45 -8.36
CA VAL A 195 6.16 5.40 -9.82
C VAL A 195 4.70 5.27 -10.25
N LEU A 196 3.79 4.98 -9.31
CA LEU A 196 2.36 4.91 -9.60
C LEU A 196 1.78 6.31 -9.87
N PRO A 197 0.72 6.41 -10.70
CA PRO A 197 0.00 7.66 -10.90
C PRO A 197 -0.47 8.25 -9.58
N LYS A 198 -0.35 9.57 -9.41
CA LYS A 198 -0.75 10.28 -8.18
C LYS A 198 -2.21 10.02 -7.77
N THR A 199 -3.11 9.81 -8.74
CA THR A 199 -4.50 9.43 -8.50
C THR A 199 -4.65 8.15 -7.67
N ALA A 200 -3.67 7.25 -7.65
CA ALA A 200 -3.61 6.08 -6.77
C ALA A 200 -3.63 6.43 -5.29
N LEU A 201 -2.98 7.54 -4.92
CA LEU A 201 -2.89 8.01 -3.55
C LEU A 201 -4.26 8.48 -3.03
N GLU A 202 -5.09 9.05 -3.91
CA GLU A 202 -6.46 9.44 -3.58
C GLU A 202 -7.30 8.22 -3.16
N PHE A 203 -7.31 7.19 -4.02
CA PHE A 203 -8.06 5.97 -3.77
C PHE A 203 -7.51 5.19 -2.58
N LEU A 204 -6.19 5.14 -2.43
CA LEU A 204 -5.51 4.56 -1.28
C LEU A 204 -5.98 5.20 0.03
N CYS A 205 -5.96 6.53 0.14
CA CYS A 205 -6.40 7.24 1.35
C CYS A 205 -7.89 6.97 1.63
N LYS A 206 -8.75 7.06 0.62
CA LYS A 206 -10.20 6.78 0.75
C LYS A 206 -10.45 5.35 1.23
N VAL A 207 -9.82 4.37 0.61
CA VAL A 207 -9.97 2.95 0.94
C VAL A 207 -9.43 2.66 2.33
N THR A 208 -8.30 3.26 2.70
CA THR A 208 -7.72 3.13 4.05
C THR A 208 -8.70 3.61 5.11
N SER A 209 -9.23 4.84 4.98
CA SER A 209 -10.25 5.37 5.88
C SER A 209 -11.51 4.49 5.93
N LYS A 210 -12.03 4.04 4.78
CA LYS A 210 -13.18 3.12 4.73
C LYS A 210 -12.89 1.82 5.50
N LEU A 211 -11.75 1.18 5.25
CA LEU A 211 -11.36 -0.10 5.84
C LEU A 211 -11.22 -0.02 7.37
N VAL A 212 -10.60 1.04 7.89
CA VAL A 212 -10.34 1.17 9.33
C VAL A 212 -11.56 1.65 10.12
N THR A 213 -12.43 2.47 9.52
CA THR A 213 -13.63 3.01 10.19
C THR A 213 -14.88 2.14 10.03
N GLN A 214 -14.89 1.16 9.13
CA GLN A 214 -16.05 0.30 8.92
C GLN A 214 -16.46 -0.47 10.20
N GLY A 215 -17.73 -0.35 10.56
CA GLY A 215 -18.32 -0.98 11.74
C GLY A 215 -17.99 -0.27 13.07
N PHE A 216 -17.44 0.95 12.99
CA PHE A 216 -17.23 1.84 14.13
C PHE A 216 -18.22 3.01 14.07
N SER A 217 -18.78 3.36 15.23
CA SER A 217 -19.61 4.56 15.35
C SER A 217 -18.70 5.78 15.31
N LYS A 218 -18.94 6.71 14.37
CA LYS A 218 -18.31 8.03 14.45
C LYS A 218 -18.76 8.70 15.74
N ALA A 219 -17.82 9.14 16.56
CA ALA A 219 -18.11 10.01 17.69
C ALA A 219 -18.98 11.17 17.16
N ASN A 220 -20.19 11.34 17.70
CA ASN A 220 -21.25 12.31 17.34
C ASN A 220 -22.48 11.77 16.60
N LYS A 221 -22.53 10.51 16.15
CA LYS A 221 -23.81 9.89 15.74
C LYS A 221 -24.31 8.96 16.83
N ARG A 222 -25.07 9.50 17.79
CA ARG A 222 -25.89 8.67 18.69
C ARG A 222 -26.84 7.86 17.81
N VAL A 223 -26.77 6.54 17.93
CA VAL A 223 -27.81 5.65 17.39
C VAL A 223 -29.08 6.00 18.15
N SER A 224 -29.97 6.76 17.49
CA SER A 224 -31.32 6.95 18.01
C SER A 224 -31.97 5.57 17.98
N TYR A 225 -32.43 5.07 19.13
CA TYR A 225 -33.26 3.88 19.21
C TYR A 225 -34.64 4.22 18.64
N GLY A 226 -34.70 4.40 17.32
CA GLY A 226 -35.93 4.36 16.54
C GLY A 226 -36.26 2.93 16.15
N THR A 227 -37.49 2.70 15.73
CA THR A 227 -38.07 1.40 15.34
C THR A 227 -37.35 0.73 14.15
N GLU A 228 -36.41 1.42 13.51
CA GLU A 228 -35.50 0.89 12.50
C GLU A 228 -34.10 0.72 13.11
N VAL A 229 -33.73 -0.52 13.41
CA VAL A 229 -32.36 -0.85 13.85
C VAL A 229 -31.40 -0.40 12.76
N PRO A 230 -30.50 0.58 12.99
CA PRO A 230 -29.55 0.98 11.96
C PRO A 230 -28.69 -0.24 11.62
N ARG A 231 -28.65 -0.65 10.35
CA ARG A 231 -27.76 -1.71 9.88
C ARG A 231 -26.31 -1.25 10.07
N VAL A 232 -25.73 -1.57 11.23
CA VAL A 232 -24.31 -1.38 11.49
C VAL A 232 -23.55 -2.32 10.59
N LEU A 233 -22.69 -1.78 9.72
CA LEU A 233 -21.83 -2.59 8.86
C LEU A 233 -20.93 -3.48 9.73
N PRO A 234 -20.65 -4.74 9.32
CA PRO A 234 -19.74 -5.61 10.04
C PRO A 234 -18.33 -5.03 10.03
N ARG A 235 -17.63 -5.13 11.17
CA ARG A 235 -16.25 -4.70 11.29
C ARG A 235 -15.33 -5.60 10.48
N ILE A 236 -14.42 -5.00 9.73
CA ILE A 236 -13.38 -5.75 9.01
C ILE A 236 -12.23 -6.04 9.97
N PRO A 237 -11.85 -7.30 10.22
CA PRO A 237 -10.67 -7.63 11.03
C PRO A 237 -9.39 -7.27 10.27
N VAL A 238 -8.45 -6.61 10.94
CA VAL A 238 -7.18 -6.12 10.36
C VAL A 238 -6.04 -6.39 11.35
N SER A 239 -4.84 -6.72 10.86
CA SER A 239 -3.66 -6.93 11.70
C SER A 239 -2.84 -5.64 11.87
N SER A 240 -1.94 -5.59 12.86
CA SER A 240 -1.07 -4.43 13.03
C SER A 240 -0.15 -4.24 11.82
N GLN A 241 0.37 -5.34 11.26
CA GLN A 241 1.30 -5.32 10.12
C GLN A 241 0.62 -4.81 8.85
N LEU A 242 -0.64 -5.17 8.61
CA LEU A 242 -1.41 -4.67 7.47
C LEU A 242 -1.59 -3.15 7.56
N LEU A 243 -2.00 -2.66 8.73
CA LEU A 243 -2.17 -1.24 8.98
C LEU A 243 -0.83 -0.49 8.92
N GLN A 244 0.28 -1.11 9.27
CA GLN A 244 1.61 -0.52 9.15
C GLN A 244 2.00 -0.31 7.68
N GLN A 245 1.67 -1.27 6.80
CA GLN A 245 1.87 -1.11 5.36
C GLN A 245 0.96 -0.02 4.78
N LEU A 246 -0.30 0.08 5.21
CA LEU A 246 -1.18 1.19 4.83
C LEU A 246 -0.61 2.52 5.32
N LEU A 247 -0.13 2.59 6.57
CA LEU A 247 0.43 3.81 7.14
C LEU A 247 1.67 4.29 6.38
N HIS A 248 2.54 3.38 5.91
CA HIS A 248 3.66 3.73 5.01
C HIS A 248 3.16 4.45 3.76
N SER A 249 2.16 3.87 3.08
CA SER A 249 1.62 4.42 1.84
C SER A 249 0.88 5.75 2.05
N VAL A 250 0.15 5.88 3.15
CA VAL A 250 -0.54 7.10 3.54
C VAL A 250 0.47 8.19 3.90
N TYR A 251 1.55 7.85 4.61
CA TYR A 251 2.62 8.80 4.92
C TYR A 251 3.27 9.33 3.63
N TYR A 252 3.50 8.48 2.62
CA TYR A 252 3.93 8.95 1.31
C TYR A 252 2.91 9.91 0.68
N ALA A 253 1.62 9.58 0.72
CA ALA A 253 0.55 10.43 0.20
C ALA A 253 0.45 11.80 0.90
N MET A 254 0.83 11.90 2.19
CA MET A 254 0.83 13.17 2.92
C MET A 254 1.69 14.25 2.25
N TYR A 255 2.79 13.85 1.62
CA TYR A 255 3.77 14.75 1.00
C TYR A 255 3.71 14.74 -0.53
N ASN A 256 2.67 14.12 -1.12
CA ASN A 256 2.51 13.99 -2.57
C ASN A 256 1.08 14.38 -2.97
N ASP A 257 0.72 15.66 -2.81
CA ASP A 257 -0.55 16.30 -3.22
C ASP A 257 -1.84 15.88 -2.49
N TYR A 258 -1.83 14.82 -1.67
CA TYR A 258 -3.02 14.31 -0.96
C TYR A 258 -2.96 14.51 0.56
N GLY A 259 -2.28 15.56 1.02
CA GLY A 259 -2.04 15.88 2.43
C GLY A 259 -3.28 15.79 3.33
N TYR A 260 -4.36 16.51 2.98
CA TYR A 260 -5.59 16.53 3.78
C TYR A 260 -6.21 15.13 3.96
N MET A 261 -6.34 14.38 2.86
CA MET A 261 -6.93 13.04 2.88
C MET A 261 -6.04 12.05 3.62
N ALA A 262 -4.72 12.19 3.47
CA ALA A 262 -3.75 11.33 4.12
C ALA A 262 -3.70 11.59 5.63
N VAL A 263 -3.72 12.85 6.08
CA VAL A 263 -3.83 13.20 7.51
C VAL A 263 -5.09 12.60 8.13
N GLN A 264 -6.23 12.67 7.44
CA GLN A 264 -7.46 12.03 7.91
C GLN A 264 -7.31 10.51 8.01
N ALA A 265 -6.69 9.87 7.01
CA ALA A 265 -6.43 8.43 7.04
C ALA A 265 -5.47 8.02 8.18
N VAL A 266 -4.46 8.84 8.51
CA VAL A 266 -3.59 8.62 9.67
C VAL A 266 -4.38 8.69 10.97
N GLU A 267 -5.28 9.67 11.12
CA GLU A 267 -6.13 9.79 12.31
C GLU A 267 -7.10 8.61 12.43
N ASP A 268 -7.69 8.16 11.32
CA ASP A 268 -8.56 6.99 11.30
C ASP A 268 -7.79 5.70 11.67
N ILE A 269 -6.55 5.52 11.19
CA ILE A 269 -5.66 4.42 11.61
C ILE A 269 -5.33 4.54 13.10
N HIS A 270 -5.04 5.74 13.59
CA HIS A 270 -4.71 5.98 14.99
C HIS A 270 -5.87 5.59 15.91
N GLN A 271 -7.10 6.03 15.61
CA GLN A 271 -8.30 5.64 16.35
C GLN A 271 -8.52 4.13 16.32
N ARG A 272 -8.28 3.49 15.17
CA ARG A 272 -8.38 2.04 15.03
C ARG A 272 -7.32 1.30 15.85
N ALA A 273 -6.11 1.84 15.93
CA ALA A 273 -5.02 1.31 16.75
C ALA A 273 -5.31 1.48 18.25
N CYS A 274 -5.90 2.61 18.67
CA CYS A 274 -6.36 2.83 20.04
C CYS A 274 -7.41 1.79 20.43
N TYR A 275 -8.40 1.57 19.57
CA TYR A 275 -9.46 0.59 19.82
C TYR A 275 -8.94 -0.85 19.98
N GLN A 276 -7.93 -1.24 19.18
CA GLN A 276 -7.35 -2.59 19.20
C GLN A 276 -6.12 -2.72 20.10
N CYS A 277 -5.68 -1.65 20.76
CA CYS A 277 -4.47 -1.59 21.57
C CYS A 277 -3.19 -2.01 20.82
N TYR A 278 -3.05 -1.62 19.54
CA TYR A 278 -1.85 -1.89 18.75
C TYR A 278 -0.73 -0.90 19.06
N THR A 279 0.09 -1.22 20.06
CA THR A 279 1.16 -0.36 20.59
C THR A 279 2.16 0.10 19.54
N GLU A 280 2.61 -0.79 18.66
CA GLU A 280 3.54 -0.47 17.57
C GLU A 280 2.97 0.58 16.61
N LEU A 281 1.68 0.47 16.26
CA LEU A 281 1.01 1.45 15.42
C LEU A 281 0.73 2.77 16.14
N LEU A 282 0.41 2.72 17.42
CA LEU A 282 0.27 3.94 18.22
C LEU A 282 1.58 4.73 18.26
N LEU A 283 2.71 4.04 18.40
CA LEU A 283 4.03 4.68 18.32
C LEU A 283 4.24 5.37 16.96
N VAL A 284 4.01 4.66 15.86
CA VAL A 284 4.26 5.22 14.51
C VAL A 284 3.28 6.34 14.18
N THR A 285 1.98 6.17 14.45
CA THR A 285 0.97 7.22 14.17
C THR A 285 1.20 8.48 15.00
N ASN A 286 1.57 8.35 16.28
CA ASN A 286 1.95 9.51 17.10
C ASN A 286 3.22 10.18 16.57
N SER A 287 4.21 9.40 16.13
CA SER A 287 5.43 9.94 15.52
C SER A 287 5.12 10.74 14.25
N ILE A 288 4.24 10.22 13.39
CA ILE A 288 3.78 10.93 12.18
C ILE A 288 3.05 12.22 12.55
N LYS A 289 2.09 12.16 13.48
CA LYS A 289 1.32 13.34 13.93
C LYS A 289 2.26 14.43 14.47
N ASN A 290 3.21 14.06 15.32
CA ASN A 290 4.20 15.00 15.87
C ASN A 290 5.16 15.56 14.81
N SER A 291 5.51 14.78 13.79
CA SER A 291 6.33 15.27 12.66
C SER A 291 5.55 16.17 11.69
N SER A 292 4.22 16.00 11.61
CA SER A 292 3.36 16.67 10.63
C SER A 292 2.97 18.11 10.99
N HIS A 293 3.42 18.64 12.13
CA HIS A 293 3.24 20.05 12.47
C HIS A 293 3.82 21.00 11.39
N PHE A 294 4.77 20.52 10.57
CA PHE A 294 5.34 21.25 9.43
C PHE A 294 4.53 21.15 8.13
N VAL A 295 3.49 20.30 8.04
CA VAL A 295 2.69 20.12 6.81
C VAL A 295 1.59 21.21 6.68
N HIS A 296 1.35 21.98 7.74
CA HIS A 296 0.30 23.00 7.79
C HIS A 296 0.74 24.37 7.25
N SER A 297 2.02 24.56 6.89
CA SER A 297 2.44 25.72 6.10
C SER A 297 2.06 25.49 4.65
N GLY A 298 0.89 25.99 4.24
CA GLY A 298 0.45 26.04 2.84
C GLY A 298 1.30 26.96 1.96
N GLN A 299 2.62 26.96 2.11
CA GLN A 299 3.56 27.63 1.23
C GLN A 299 3.93 26.68 0.09
N THR A 300 3.77 27.17 -1.13
CA THR A 300 4.10 26.48 -2.39
C THR A 300 5.58 26.14 -2.54
N SER A 301 6.43 26.51 -1.58
CA SER A 301 7.87 26.25 -1.53
C SER A 301 8.28 25.05 -0.66
N ASP A 302 7.36 24.46 0.13
CA ASP A 302 7.66 23.25 0.90
C ASP A 302 7.59 22.01 0.00
N ALA A 303 8.63 21.86 -0.83
CA ALA A 303 8.91 20.66 -1.59
C ALA A 303 9.20 19.46 -0.65
N PRO A 304 9.01 18.21 -1.11
CA PRO A 304 8.98 17.04 -0.23
C PRO A 304 10.36 16.77 0.36
N MET A 305 10.49 16.84 1.69
CA MET A 305 11.68 16.45 2.45
C MET A 305 13.01 16.76 1.73
N GLY A 306 13.21 18.02 1.36
CA GLY A 306 14.53 18.50 0.99
C GLY A 306 15.38 18.53 2.26
N ILE A 307 16.49 17.77 2.27
CA ILE A 307 17.58 18.02 3.21
C ILE A 307 17.91 19.50 3.08
N SER A 308 17.57 20.31 4.09
CA SER A 308 18.07 21.68 4.19
C SER A 308 19.56 21.58 4.42
N MET A 309 20.33 21.48 3.34
CA MET A 309 21.77 21.67 3.40
C MET A 309 21.99 23.15 3.72
N ALA A 310 22.21 23.44 5.01
CA ALA A 310 22.81 24.69 5.40
C ALA A 310 24.23 24.70 4.83
N ILE A 311 24.39 25.26 3.63
CA ILE A 311 25.70 25.51 3.05
C ILE A 311 26.29 26.63 3.91
N SER A 312 27.20 26.29 4.83
CA SER A 312 27.96 27.31 5.54
C SER A 312 28.70 28.15 4.49
N PRO A 313 28.62 29.50 4.56
CA PRO A 313 29.35 30.33 3.62
C PRO A 313 30.83 30.03 3.75
N ALA A 314 31.48 29.74 2.63
CA ALA A 314 32.92 29.57 2.59
C ALA A 314 33.57 30.87 3.09
N THR A 315 34.35 30.78 4.15
CA THR A 315 35.20 31.88 4.61
C THR A 315 36.17 32.20 3.48
N ALA A 316 35.97 33.32 2.80
CA ALA A 316 36.94 33.85 1.86
C ALA A 316 38.18 34.26 2.65
N THR A 317 39.27 33.52 2.49
CA THR A 317 40.63 33.94 2.80
C THR A 317 41.19 34.77 1.66
#